data_AF-A0A8H8N502-F1
#
_entry.id   AF-A0A8H8N502-F1
#
_cell.length_a   1.000
_cell.length_b   1.000
_cell.length_c   1.000
_cell.angle_alpha   90.00
_cell.angle_beta   90.00
_cell.angle_gamma   90.00
#
_symmetry.space_group_name_H-M   'P 1'
#
loop_
_entity.id
_entity.type
_entity.pdbx_description
1 polymer ?
#
loop_
_entity_poly.entity_id
_entity_poly.type
_entity_poly.pdbx_seq_one_letter_code
_entity_poly.pdbx_strand_id
1 'polypeptide(L)'
;MQTGRQLRKLFVLIVTACAPGDATQLWLDFQERLCDDLRHELQRQPWRLENPPEERVYDFGLYLIERLVEDAGLTMQRVNLPRSIGHSEQYNPQNPLIMEQLQLQNDQPPDAVELHHNQLNNEQLAAFDNIYHSVGTKVAHFS
;
A
#
# COMPACT_ATOMS: atom_id res chain seq x y z
N MET A 1 -24.36 -6.98 7.20
CA MET A 1 -22.99 -7.52 7.30
C MET A 1 -22.21 -6.58 8.20
N GLN A 2 -21.70 -7.08 9.32
CA GLN A 2 -20.88 -6.28 10.22
C GLN A 2 -19.55 -6.01 9.49
N THR A 3 -19.30 -4.76 9.13
CA THR A 3 -18.23 -4.38 8.21
C THR A 3 -16.86 -4.66 8.84
N GLY A 4 -15.88 -5.20 8.11
CA GLY A 4 -14.52 -5.47 8.63
C GLY A 4 -13.92 -4.28 9.38
N ARG A 5 -14.27 -3.04 8.98
CA ARG A 5 -13.99 -1.81 9.73
C ARG A 5 -14.42 -1.84 11.21
N GLN A 6 -15.61 -2.34 11.53
CA GLN A 6 -16.08 -2.45 12.91
C GLN A 6 -15.31 -3.52 13.68
N LEU A 7 -14.94 -4.64 13.03
CA LEU A 7 -14.10 -5.67 13.64
C LEU A 7 -12.70 -5.13 13.96
N ARG A 8 -12.09 -4.37 13.05
CA ARG A 8 -10.80 -3.68 13.30
C ARG A 8 -10.88 -2.73 14.49
N LYS A 9 -11.97 -1.95 14.62
CA LYS A 9 -12.19 -1.09 15.81
C LYS A 9 -12.32 -1.88 17.10
N LEU A 10 -13.08 -2.98 17.09
CA LEU A 10 -13.23 -3.84 18.26
C LEU A 10 -11.89 -4.48 18.64
N PHE A 11 -11.14 -4.97 17.65
CA PHE A 11 -9.81 -5.51 17.85
C PHE A 11 -8.88 -4.49 18.50
N VAL A 12 -8.84 -3.24 17.99
CA VAL A 12 -8.07 -2.14 18.57
C VAL A 12 -8.50 -1.87 20.02
N LEU A 13 -9.81 -1.85 20.30
CA LEU A 13 -10.30 -1.69 21.66
C LEU A 13 -9.79 -2.81 22.60
N ILE A 14 -9.80 -4.06 22.14
CA ILE A 14 -9.30 -5.20 22.92
C ILE A 14 -7.80 -5.07 23.19
N VAL A 15 -6.98 -4.79 22.17
CA VAL A 15 -5.52 -4.70 22.35
C VAL A 15 -5.10 -3.49 23.19
N THR A 16 -5.87 -2.39 23.14
CA THR A 16 -5.57 -1.17 23.90
C THR A 16 -6.11 -1.21 25.33
N ALA A 17 -7.33 -1.71 25.55
CA ALA A 17 -7.99 -1.68 26.86
C ALA A 17 -7.79 -2.96 27.69
N CYS A 18 -7.68 -4.13 27.03
CA CYS A 18 -7.60 -5.42 27.72
C CYS A 18 -6.16 -5.97 27.78
N ALA A 19 -5.22 -5.40 27.03
CA ALA A 19 -3.80 -5.78 27.02
C ALA A 19 -3.60 -7.31 26.98
N PRO A 20 -4.05 -7.99 25.91
CA PRO A 20 -3.95 -9.44 25.81
C PRO A 20 -2.48 -9.88 25.89
N GLY A 21 -2.26 -11.07 26.45
CA GLY A 21 -0.91 -11.61 26.65
C GLY A 21 -0.09 -11.74 25.35
N ASP A 22 -0.76 -11.99 24.23
CA ASP A 22 -0.14 -12.02 22.90
C ASP A 22 -1.07 -11.40 21.84
N ALA A 23 -0.92 -10.10 21.62
CA ALA A 23 -1.67 -9.37 20.60
C ALA A 23 -1.25 -9.76 19.18
N THR A 24 0.01 -10.19 18.98
CA THR A 24 0.51 -10.61 17.66
C THR A 24 -0.12 -11.93 17.25
N GLN A 25 -0.20 -12.91 18.16
CA GLN A 25 -0.90 -14.16 17.88
C GLN A 25 -2.39 -13.90 17.61
N LEU A 26 -3.02 -13.01 18.38
CA LEU A 26 -4.42 -12.63 18.16
C LEU A 26 -4.62 -11.98 16.79
N TRP A 27 -3.68 -11.17 16.31
CA TRP A 27 -3.71 -10.66 14.94
C TRP A 27 -3.66 -11.81 13.92
N LEU A 28 -2.68 -12.72 14.04
CA LEU A 28 -2.51 -13.84 13.10
C LEU A 28 -3.74 -14.75 13.03
N ASP A 29 -4.40 -15.00 14.15
CA ASP A 29 -5.58 -15.86 14.24
C ASP A 29 -6.82 -15.25 13.56
N PHE A 30 -6.91 -13.91 13.52
CA PHE A 30 -8.11 -13.19 13.08
C PHE A 30 -7.91 -12.28 11.86
N GLN A 31 -6.69 -12.14 11.33
CA GLN A 31 -6.37 -11.23 10.23
C GLN A 31 -7.25 -11.44 8.98
N GLU A 32 -7.60 -12.68 8.66
CA GLU A 32 -8.48 -13.01 7.53
C GLU A 32 -9.87 -12.35 7.70
N ARG A 33 -10.46 -12.47 8.89
CA ARG A 33 -11.77 -11.86 9.21
C ARG A 33 -11.68 -10.36 9.39
N LEU A 34 -10.56 -9.87 9.92
CA LEU A 34 -10.31 -8.44 10.08
C LEU A 34 -10.08 -7.74 8.74
N CYS A 35 -9.77 -8.47 7.68
CA CYS A 35 -9.42 -7.94 6.37
C CYS A 35 -10.37 -8.40 5.25
N ASP A 36 -11.52 -8.99 5.58
CA ASP A 36 -12.46 -9.58 4.62
C ASP A 36 -13.00 -8.56 3.59
N ASP A 37 -13.22 -7.32 4.04
CA ASP A 37 -13.65 -6.17 3.25
C ASP A 37 -12.52 -5.54 2.43
N LEU A 38 -11.27 -5.68 2.90
CA LEU A 38 -10.13 -4.93 2.37
C LEU A 38 -9.75 -5.30 0.96
N ARG A 39 -9.91 -6.57 0.56
CA ARG A 39 -9.65 -7.00 -0.82
C ARG A 39 -10.53 -6.23 -1.80
N HIS A 40 -11.81 -6.11 -1.49
CA HIS A 40 -12.77 -5.37 -2.32
C HIS A 40 -12.56 -3.85 -2.21
N GLU A 41 -12.21 -3.33 -1.02
CA GLU A 41 -11.86 -1.92 -0.87
C GLU A 41 -10.65 -1.53 -1.71
N LEU A 42 -9.57 -2.32 -1.69
CA LEU A 42 -8.34 -2.07 -2.46
C LEU A 42 -8.57 -2.07 -3.97
N GLN A 43 -9.42 -2.97 -4.47
CA GLN A 43 -9.81 -2.99 -5.89
C GLN A 43 -10.59 -1.75 -6.32
N ARG A 44 -11.29 -1.10 -5.38
CA ARG A 44 -12.09 0.11 -5.64
C ARG A 44 -11.29 1.41 -5.49
N GLN A 45 -10.04 1.33 -5.04
CA GLN A 45 -9.19 2.51 -4.94
C GLN A 45 -8.73 2.99 -6.32
N PRO A 46 -8.43 4.28 -6.50
CA PRO A 46 -8.01 4.85 -7.78
C PRO A 46 -6.73 4.25 -8.36
N TRP A 47 -5.84 3.75 -7.49
CA TRP A 47 -4.63 3.04 -7.89
C TRP A 47 -4.87 1.57 -8.29
N ARG A 48 -6.12 1.11 -8.27
CA ARG A 48 -6.61 -0.20 -8.74
C ARG A 48 -5.57 -1.31 -8.66
N LEU A 49 -5.34 -1.83 -7.45
CA LEU A 49 -4.54 -3.04 -7.31
C LEU A 49 -5.38 -4.22 -7.78
N GLU A 50 -5.21 -4.63 -9.04
CA GLU A 50 -5.84 -5.83 -9.58
C GLU A 50 -5.31 -7.06 -8.84
N ASN A 51 -6.22 -7.85 -8.27
CA ASN A 51 -5.92 -9.07 -7.51
C ASN A 51 -4.74 -8.92 -6.51
N PRO A 52 -4.91 -8.12 -5.43
CA PRO A 52 -3.85 -7.93 -4.46
C PRO A 52 -3.48 -9.28 -3.81
N PRO A 53 -2.18 -9.61 -3.65
CA PRO A 53 -1.79 -10.79 -2.89
C PRO A 53 -2.24 -10.64 -1.44
N GLU A 54 -2.50 -11.75 -0.74
CA GLU A 54 -2.98 -11.72 0.65
C GLU A 54 -2.07 -10.93 1.58
N GLU A 55 -0.77 -11.04 1.41
CA GLU A 55 0.24 -10.27 2.16
C GLU A 55 -0.01 -8.76 2.07
N ARG A 56 -0.38 -8.25 0.88
CA ARG A 56 -0.72 -6.82 0.68
C ARG A 56 -2.03 -6.46 1.35
N VAL A 57 -3.00 -7.37 1.37
CA VAL A 57 -4.29 -7.16 2.05
C VAL A 57 -4.09 -7.09 3.57
N TYR A 58 -3.30 -8.00 4.14
CA TYR A 58 -3.01 -8.02 5.57
C TYR A 58 -2.13 -6.85 6.01
N ASP A 59 -1.14 -6.47 5.20
CA ASP A 59 -0.32 -5.29 5.46
C ASP A 59 -1.16 -4.00 5.46
N PHE A 60 -2.10 -3.86 4.51
CA PHE A 60 -3.06 -2.75 4.53
C PHE A 60 -3.98 -2.80 5.76
N GLY A 61 -4.38 -4.00 6.20
CA GLY A 61 -5.11 -4.18 7.46
C GLY A 61 -4.34 -3.70 8.68
N LEU A 62 -3.04 -4.02 8.77
CA LEU A 62 -2.15 -3.52 9.81
C LEU A 62 -2.01 -2.00 9.76
N TYR A 63 -1.89 -1.42 8.57
CA TYR A 63 -1.87 0.04 8.40
C TYR A 63 -3.13 0.71 8.97
N LEU A 64 -4.32 0.16 8.71
CA LEU A 64 -5.56 0.70 9.27
C LEU A 64 -5.65 0.55 10.78
N ILE A 65 -5.16 -0.56 11.32
CA ILE A 65 -5.07 -0.79 12.78
C ILE A 65 -4.09 0.20 13.40
N GLU A 66 -2.94 0.42 12.78
CA GLU A 66 -1.94 1.39 13.23
C GLU A 66 -2.55 2.79 13.35
N ARG A 67 -3.33 3.24 12.36
CA ARG A 67 -4.05 4.53 12.44
C ARG A 67 -5.03 4.58 13.62
N LEU A 68 -5.79 3.51 13.85
CA LEU A 68 -6.73 3.45 14.97
C LEU A 68 -6.02 3.41 16.33
N VAL A 69 -4.84 2.81 16.43
CA VAL A 69 -4.01 2.80 17.64
C VAL A 69 -3.39 4.18 17.88
N GLU A 70 -2.94 4.85 16.83
CA GLU A 70 -2.46 6.24 16.88
C GLU A 70 -3.56 7.21 17.32
N ASP A 71 -4.79 7.05 16.79
CA ASP A 71 -5.96 7.84 17.20
C ASP A 71 -6.29 7.66 18.69
N ALA A 72 -5.96 6.51 19.27
CA ALA A 72 -6.08 6.24 20.71
C ALA A 72 -4.90 6.80 21.54
N GLY A 73 -3.92 7.46 20.91
CA GLY A 73 -2.73 8.02 21.55
C GLY A 73 -1.70 6.98 21.96
N LEU A 74 -1.75 5.77 21.39
CA LEU A 74 -0.82 4.68 21.67
C LEU A 74 0.07 4.39 20.46
N THR A 75 1.06 3.52 20.65
CA THR A 75 1.95 3.06 19.57
C THR A 75 1.80 1.56 19.36
N MET A 76 2.11 1.09 18.15
CA MET A 76 2.10 -0.35 17.83
C MET A 76 3.02 -1.17 18.76
N GLN A 77 4.16 -0.59 19.16
CA GLN A 77 5.05 -1.19 20.15
C GLN A 77 4.38 -1.34 21.53
N ARG A 78 3.56 -0.37 21.94
CA ARG A 78 2.87 -0.40 23.24
C ARG A 78 1.82 -1.50 23.32
N VAL A 79 1.16 -1.80 22.21
CA VAL A 79 0.13 -2.85 22.10
C VAL A 79 0.69 -4.20 21.63
N ASN A 80 2.03 -4.32 21.49
CA ASN A 80 2.72 -5.54 21.06
C ASN A 80 2.22 -6.10 19.71
N LEU A 81 2.05 -5.21 18.72
CA LEU A 81 1.66 -5.57 17.35
C LEU A 81 2.77 -5.22 16.34
N PRO A 82 2.90 -5.98 15.24
CA PRO A 82 3.79 -5.64 14.14
C PRO A 82 3.31 -4.36 13.44
N ARG A 83 4.25 -3.59 12.90
CA ARG A 83 3.95 -2.45 12.02
C ARG A 83 3.72 -2.91 10.59
N SER A 84 2.98 -2.12 9.82
CA SER A 84 2.94 -2.31 8.37
C SER A 84 4.34 -2.10 7.77
N ILE A 85 4.73 -2.95 6.82
CA ILE A 85 6.08 -3.03 6.26
C ILE A 85 6.23 -2.06 5.07
N GLY A 86 5.18 -1.78 4.31
CA GLY A 86 5.32 -0.92 3.14
C GLY A 86 4.02 -0.46 2.50
N HIS A 87 4.07 0.75 1.92
CA HIS A 87 3.03 1.41 1.12
C HIS A 87 2.06 2.34 1.87
N SER A 88 2.36 2.76 3.10
CA SER A 88 1.60 3.82 3.79
C SER A 88 1.42 5.10 2.94
N GLU A 89 2.38 5.40 2.07
CA GLU A 89 2.33 6.50 1.10
C GLU A 89 1.36 6.25 -0.05
N GLN A 90 1.25 5.02 -0.56
CA GLN A 90 0.27 4.64 -1.60
C GLN A 90 -1.15 4.60 -1.03
N TYR A 91 -1.26 4.24 0.24
CA TYR A 91 -2.52 4.18 0.98
C TYR A 91 -2.94 5.51 1.56
N ASN A 92 -2.13 6.57 1.42
CA ASN A 92 -2.43 7.89 1.95
C ASN A 92 -3.45 8.60 1.04
N PRO A 93 -4.74 8.71 1.43
CA PRO A 93 -5.74 9.39 0.61
C PRO A 93 -5.52 10.91 0.56
N GLN A 94 -4.61 11.47 1.38
CA GLN A 94 -4.36 12.90 1.47
C GLN A 94 -3.30 13.42 0.49
N ASN A 95 -2.67 12.55 -0.32
CA ASN A 95 -1.76 13.01 -1.36
C ASN A 95 -2.44 12.96 -2.75
N PRO A 96 -3.19 14.01 -3.12
CA PRO A 96 -3.93 14.05 -4.39
C PRO A 96 -2.99 13.97 -5.61
N LEU A 97 -1.74 14.42 -5.49
CA LEU A 97 -0.76 14.34 -6.58
C LEU A 97 -0.34 12.89 -6.86
N ILE A 98 -0.12 12.09 -5.82
CA ILE A 98 0.18 10.65 -5.97
C ILE A 98 -1.01 9.93 -6.62
N MET A 99 -2.23 10.29 -6.21
CA MET A 99 -3.47 9.75 -6.79
C MET A 99 -3.60 10.09 -8.28
N GLU A 100 -3.37 11.34 -8.65
CA GLU A 100 -3.42 11.79 -10.04
C GLU A 100 -2.37 11.07 -10.90
N GLN A 101 -1.14 10.93 -10.40
CA GLN A 101 -0.08 10.20 -11.11
C GLN A 101 -0.42 8.71 -11.32
N LEU A 102 -1.00 8.05 -10.31
CA LEU A 102 -1.42 6.65 -10.42
C LEU A 102 -2.60 6.47 -11.39
N GLN A 103 -3.54 7.41 -11.43
CA GLN A 103 -4.62 7.41 -12.42
C GLN A 103 -4.08 7.59 -13.84
N LEU A 104 -3.17 8.56 -14.04
CA LEU A 104 -2.51 8.78 -15.33
C LEU A 104 -1.76 7.53 -15.82
N GLN A 105 -1.07 6.84 -14.92
CA GLN A 105 -0.37 5.59 -15.25
C GLN A 105 -1.33 4.46 -15.63
N ASN A 106 -2.47 4.34 -14.93
CA ASN A 106 -3.47 3.30 -15.21
C ASN A 106 -4.26 3.56 -16.51
N ASP A 107 -4.41 4.82 -16.93
CA ASP A 107 -5.09 5.20 -18.17
C ASP A 107 -4.19 5.07 -19.42
N GLN A 108 -2.89 4.81 -19.24
CA GLN A 108 -1.99 4.58 -20.37
C GLN A 108 -2.24 3.19 -20.99
N PRO A 109 -2.33 3.11 -22.34
CA PRO A 109 -2.37 1.82 -23.03
C PRO A 109 -1.16 0.97 -22.59
N PRO A 110 -1.32 -0.35 -22.40
CA PRO A 110 -0.21 -1.23 -22.02
C PRO A 110 0.98 -1.16 -22.99
N ASP A 111 0.71 -0.88 -24.27
CA ASP A 111 1.74 -0.75 -25.31
C ASP A 111 2.20 0.69 -25.54
N ALA A 112 1.71 1.68 -24.79
CA ALA A 112 1.97 3.10 -25.04
C ALA A 112 3.45 3.45 -24.96
N VAL A 113 4.19 2.78 -24.07
CA VAL A 113 5.64 2.94 -23.93
C VAL A 113 6.35 2.45 -25.19
N GLU A 114 6.00 1.27 -25.70
CA GLU A 114 6.58 0.72 -26.92
C GLU A 114 6.20 1.53 -28.16
N LEU A 115 4.95 2.01 -28.22
CA LEU A 115 4.43 2.84 -29.30
C LEU A 115 5.18 4.17 -29.38
N HIS A 116 5.36 4.87 -28.25
CA HIS A 116 6.11 6.12 -28.20
C HIS A 116 7.60 5.89 -28.45
N HIS A 117 8.18 4.80 -27.93
CA HIS A 117 9.57 4.44 -28.20
C HIS A 117 9.82 4.22 -29.70
N ASN A 118 8.92 3.50 -30.38
CA ASN A 118 9.01 3.23 -31.82
C ASN A 118 8.75 4.46 -32.70
N GLN A 119 8.21 5.55 -32.14
CA GLN A 119 7.99 6.83 -32.85
C GLN A 119 9.20 7.78 -32.73
N LEU A 120 10.19 7.45 -31.91
CA LEU A 120 11.39 8.28 -31.75
C LEU A 120 12.25 8.22 -33.02
N ASN A 121 12.72 9.37 -33.48
CA ASN A 121 13.75 9.43 -34.52
C ASN A 121 15.13 9.10 -33.93
N ASN A 122 16.14 8.90 -34.78
CA ASN A 122 17.47 8.48 -34.34
C ASN A 122 18.15 9.42 -33.32
N GLU A 123 17.92 10.73 -33.40
CA GLU A 123 18.47 11.68 -32.43
C GLU A 123 17.73 11.64 -31.10
N GLN A 124 16.41 11.52 -31.13
CA GLN A 124 15.57 11.38 -29.95
C GLN A 124 15.81 10.06 -29.22
N LEU A 125 15.99 8.96 -29.98
CA LEU A 125 16.33 7.65 -29.44
C LEU A 125 17.70 7.69 -28.75
N ALA A 126 18.72 8.26 -29.40
CA ALA A 126 20.05 8.40 -28.81
C ALA A 126 20.04 9.26 -27.54
N ALA A 127 19.25 10.33 -27.50
CA ALA A 127 19.07 11.15 -26.31
C ALA A 127 18.33 10.39 -25.19
N PHE A 128 17.26 9.67 -25.54
CA PHE A 128 16.48 8.84 -24.63
C PHE A 128 17.36 7.75 -23.99
N ASP A 129 18.09 6.98 -24.79
CA ASP A 129 18.97 5.91 -24.33
C ASP A 129 20.07 6.43 -23.41
N ASN A 130 20.70 7.56 -23.77
CA ASN A 130 21.75 8.16 -22.94
C ASN A 130 21.21 8.59 -21.57
N ILE A 131 20.01 9.18 -21.52
CA ILE A 131 19.36 9.55 -20.26
C ILE A 131 18.95 8.31 -19.47
N TYR A 132 18.34 7.32 -20.12
CA TYR A 132 17.88 6.08 -19.49
C TYR A 132 19.05 5.31 -18.86
N HIS A 133 20.15 5.15 -19.59
CA HIS A 133 21.38 4.55 -19.09
C HIS A 133 22.02 5.38 -17.98
N SER A 134 22.01 6.72 -18.06
CA SER A 134 22.53 7.59 -17.00
C SER A 134 21.75 7.44 -15.68
N VAL A 135 20.42 7.32 -15.75
CA VAL A 135 19.57 7.16 -14.57
C VAL A 135 19.66 5.73 -14.02
N GLY A 136 19.64 4.71 -14.87
CA GLY A 136 19.80 3.31 -14.46
C GLY A 136 21.15 3.01 -13.80
N THR A 137 22.22 3.68 -14.23
CA THR A 137 23.55 3.55 -13.60
C THR A 137 23.63 4.29 -12.25
N LYS A 138 22.85 5.36 -12.05
CA LYS A 138 22.86 6.14 -10.80
C LYS A 138 22.18 5.43 -9.62
N VAL A 139 21.27 4.49 -9.87
CA VAL A 139 20.61 3.71 -8.79
C VAL A 139 21.60 2.75 -8.10
N ALA A 140 22.72 2.41 -8.73
CA ALA A 140 23.74 1.53 -8.15
C ALA A 140 24.75 2.23 -7.20
N HIS A 141 24.68 3.56 -7.03
CA HIS A 141 25.70 4.32 -6.27
C HIS A 141 25.18 4.96 -4.96
N PHE A 142 23.98 4.59 -4.53
CA PHE A 142 23.46 4.85 -3.19
C PHE A 142 23.19 3.52 -2.48
N SER A 143 24.26 2.86 -2.03
CA SER A 143 24.24 1.77 -1.04
C SER A 143 25.45 1.92 -0.14
#